data_AF-A0A6N7MG70-F1
#
_entry.id   AF-A0A6N7MG70-F1
#
_cell.length_a   1.000
_cell.length_b   1.000
_cell.length_c   1.000
_cell.angle_alpha   90.00
_cell.angle_beta   90.00
_cell.angle_gamma   90.00
#
_symmetry.space_group_name_H-M   'P 1'
#
loop_
_entity.id
_entity.type
_entity.pdbx_description
1 polymer ?
#
loop_
_entity_poly.entity_id
_entity_poly.type
_entity_poly.pdbx_seq_one_letter_code
_entity_poly.pdbx_strand_id
1 'polypeptide(L)'
;MDIANMMYDVSEYLVDEYHSIEDFDSFNYELIRSLSIESPVSSEEFLKFDRNEIIETVNKTVIDSYKRKVEAIAAQALPVIKEVYEKQSHVYENIVVPITDGTRVFQIISPNLFIN
;
A
#
# COMPACT_ATOMS: atom_id res chain seq x y z
N MET A 1 13.67 9.88 4.59
CA MET A 1 12.21 10.10 4.62
C MET A 1 11.60 8.74 4.88
N ASP A 2 10.84 8.60 5.96
CA ASP A 2 10.15 7.36 6.32
C ASP A 2 8.91 7.19 5.42
N ILE A 3 8.56 5.96 5.04
CA ILE A 3 7.38 5.66 4.21
C ILE A 3 6.10 6.13 4.91
N ALA A 4 6.04 6.01 6.23
CA ALA A 4 4.91 6.47 7.01
C ALA A 4 4.68 7.98 6.86
N ASN A 5 5.76 8.78 6.89
CA ASN A 5 5.65 10.23 6.73
C ASN A 5 5.22 10.58 5.30
N MET A 6 5.74 9.90 4.28
CA MET A 6 5.31 10.14 2.89
C MET A 6 3.83 9.81 2.68
N MET A 7 3.32 8.74 3.32
CA MET A 7 1.89 8.40 3.28
C MET A 7 1.03 9.46 3.97
N TYR A 8 1.51 10.01 5.09
CA TYR A 8 0.85 11.13 5.76
C TYR A 8 0.80 12.36 4.87
N ASP A 9 1.93 12.75 4.28
CA ASP A 9 2.03 13.94 3.40
C ASP A 9 1.07 13.84 2.20
N VAL A 10 0.93 12.64 1.60
CA VAL A 10 -0.04 12.42 0.51
C VAL A 10 -1.48 12.47 1.02
N SER A 11 -1.75 11.91 2.21
CA SER A 11 -3.09 11.97 2.82
C SER A 11 -3.50 13.41 3.10
N GLU A 12 -2.61 14.21 3.67
CA GLU A 12 -2.81 15.65 3.87
C GLU A 12 -3.08 16.34 2.53
N TYR A 13 -2.19 16.20 1.56
CA TYR A 13 -2.35 16.81 0.24
C TYR A 13 -3.72 16.54 -0.41
N LEU A 14 -4.20 15.29 -0.35
CA LEU A 14 -5.49 14.93 -0.95
C LEU A 14 -6.67 15.52 -0.20
N VAL A 15 -6.64 15.55 1.14
CA VAL A 15 -7.72 16.20 1.89
C VAL A 15 -7.73 17.70 1.62
N ASP A 16 -6.57 18.34 1.54
CA ASP A 16 -6.44 19.78 1.30
C ASP A 16 -7.08 20.21 -0.01
N GLU A 17 -6.75 19.46 -1.07
CA GLU A 17 -7.14 19.76 -2.42
C GLU A 17 -8.66 19.65 -2.60
N TYR A 18 -9.27 18.61 -2.01
CA TYR A 18 -10.66 18.28 -2.30
C TYR A 18 -11.66 18.69 -1.22
N HIS A 19 -11.24 18.79 0.05
CA HIS A 19 -12.14 19.20 1.15
C HIS A 19 -12.56 20.66 1.02
N SER A 20 -11.63 21.53 0.63
CA SER A 20 -11.88 22.97 0.48
C SER A 20 -12.90 23.33 -0.61
N ILE A 21 -13.08 22.43 -1.60
CA ILE A 21 -14.02 22.57 -2.71
C ILE A 21 -15.20 21.58 -2.61
N GLU A 22 -15.31 20.85 -1.49
CA GLU A 22 -16.39 19.89 -1.21
C GLU A 22 -16.52 18.77 -2.27
N ASP A 23 -15.44 18.44 -2.98
CA ASP A 23 -15.44 17.46 -4.08
C ASP A 23 -15.10 16.04 -3.59
N PHE A 24 -16.08 15.39 -2.97
CA PHE A 24 -15.95 14.04 -2.43
C PHE A 24 -15.68 12.97 -3.49
N ASP A 25 -16.28 13.10 -4.68
CA ASP A 25 -16.16 12.08 -5.72
C ASP A 25 -14.74 12.04 -6.28
N SER A 26 -14.15 13.21 -6.56
CA SER A 26 -12.75 13.31 -6.96
C SER A 26 -11.79 12.88 -5.86
N PHE A 27 -12.09 13.22 -4.60
CA PHE A 27 -11.33 12.76 -3.44
C PHE A 27 -11.27 11.23 -3.37
N ASN A 28 -12.43 10.56 -3.42
CA ASN A 28 -12.50 9.10 -3.38
C ASN A 28 -11.77 8.46 -4.58
N TYR A 29 -11.95 9.03 -5.77
CA TYR A 29 -11.23 8.56 -6.96
C TYR A 29 -9.71 8.65 -6.81
N GLU A 30 -9.19 9.77 -6.31
CA GLU A 30 -7.74 9.94 -6.13
C GLU A 30 -7.19 9.06 -5.01
N LEU A 31 -7.93 8.81 -3.93
CA LEU A 31 -7.54 7.84 -2.91
C LEU A 31 -7.35 6.43 -3.50
N ILE A 32 -8.27 5.99 -4.35
CA ILE A 32 -8.18 4.68 -5.02
C ILE A 32 -6.96 4.66 -5.94
N ARG A 33 -6.75 5.74 -6.72
CA ARG A 33 -5.67 5.82 -7.71
C ARG A 33 -4.28 5.87 -7.07
N SER A 34 -4.13 6.68 -6.02
CA SER A 34 -2.81 6.99 -5.43
C SER A 34 -2.44 6.08 -4.26
N LEU A 35 -3.41 5.71 -3.42
CA LEU A 35 -3.20 4.99 -2.17
C LEU A 35 -3.85 3.60 -2.17
N SER A 36 -4.59 3.25 -3.22
CA SER A 36 -5.29 1.95 -3.35
C SER A 36 -6.27 1.69 -2.20
N ILE A 37 -6.95 2.74 -1.73
CA ILE A 37 -8.02 2.66 -0.73
C ILE A 37 -9.24 3.42 -1.21
N GLU A 38 -10.43 2.97 -0.81
CA GLU A 38 -11.64 3.81 -0.89
C GLU A 38 -11.66 4.81 0.28
N SER A 39 -12.45 5.87 0.14
CA SER A 39 -12.66 6.84 1.22
C SER A 39 -13.14 6.14 2.50
N PRO A 40 -12.44 6.31 3.63
CA PRO A 40 -12.87 5.76 4.90
C PRO A 40 -13.98 6.59 5.58
N VAL A 41 -14.30 7.76 5.02
CA VAL A 41 -15.42 8.61 5.44
C VAL A 41 -16.48 8.64 4.35
N SER A 42 -17.74 8.72 4.75
CA SER A 42 -18.85 8.97 3.82
C SER A 42 -18.83 10.41 3.29
N SER A 43 -19.55 10.66 2.21
CA SER A 43 -19.73 12.03 1.67
C SER A 43 -20.34 12.98 2.72
N GLU A 44 -21.27 12.50 3.54
CA GLU A 44 -21.86 13.32 4.62
C GLU A 44 -20.83 13.65 5.72
N GLU A 45 -19.99 12.69 6.10
CA GLU A 45 -18.91 12.91 7.07
C GLU A 45 -17.82 13.82 6.52
N PHE A 46 -17.49 13.69 5.23
CA PHE A 46 -16.51 14.55 4.56
C PHE A 46 -16.91 16.02 4.61
N LEU A 47 -18.21 16.35 4.51
CA LEU A 47 -18.71 17.72 4.61
C LEU A 47 -18.82 18.22 6.06
N LYS A 48 -18.92 17.32 7.03
CA LYS A 48 -19.15 17.66 8.44
C LYS A 48 -17.87 17.75 9.27
N PHE A 49 -16.95 16.83 9.04
CA PHE A 49 -15.71 16.72 9.79
C PHE A 49 -14.75 17.81 9.36
N ASP A 50 -13.90 18.22 10.29
CA ASP A 50 -12.81 19.10 9.94
C ASP A 50 -11.71 18.34 9.18
N ARG A 51 -10.89 19.11 8.47
CA ARG A 51 -9.79 18.58 7.67
C ARG A 51 -8.87 17.65 8.47
N ASN A 52 -8.51 18.00 9.71
CA ASN A 52 -7.56 17.20 10.48
C ASN A 52 -8.16 15.85 10.88
N GLU A 53 -9.44 15.82 11.24
CA GLU A 53 -10.17 14.57 11.52
C GLU A 53 -10.18 13.63 10.30
N ILE A 54 -10.38 14.19 9.10
CA ILE A 54 -10.36 13.43 7.85
C ILE A 54 -8.95 12.93 7.55
N ILE A 55 -7.92 13.77 7.68
CA ILE A 55 -6.51 13.39 7.45
C ILE A 55 -6.11 12.22 8.34
N GLU A 56 -6.41 12.28 9.64
CA GLU A 56 -6.08 11.20 10.58
C GLU A 56 -6.81 9.89 10.24
N THR A 57 -8.07 9.99 9.81
CA THR A 57 -8.90 8.84 9.40
C THR A 57 -8.36 8.18 8.13
N VAL A 58 -8.00 8.99 7.13
CA VAL A 58 -7.36 8.54 5.89
C VAL A 58 -6.02 7.90 6.19
N ASN A 59 -5.12 8.59 6.87
CA ASN A 59 -3.78 8.11 7.15
C ASN A 59 -3.78 6.77 7.91
N LYS A 60 -4.64 6.63 8.92
CA LYS A 60 -4.83 5.35 9.61
C LYS A 60 -5.22 4.22 8.64
N THR A 61 -6.17 4.50 7.75
CA THR A 61 -6.67 3.52 6.77
C THR A 61 -5.59 3.14 5.76
N VAL A 62 -4.77 4.10 5.32
CA VAL A 62 -3.62 3.90 4.42
C VAL A 62 -2.59 2.99 5.07
N ILE A 63 -2.20 3.27 6.32
CA ILE A 63 -1.22 2.46 7.06
C ILE A 63 -1.72 1.02 7.24
N ASP A 64 -2.99 0.85 7.59
CA ASP A 64 -3.57 -0.48 7.77
C ASP A 64 -3.67 -1.24 6.44
N SER A 65 -4.02 -0.57 5.35
CA SER A 65 -4.01 -1.16 4.00
C SER A 65 -2.60 -1.59 3.57
N TYR A 66 -1.61 -0.74 3.83
CA TYR A 66 -0.22 -1.05 3.55
C TYR A 66 0.28 -2.27 4.32
N LYS A 67 -0.01 -2.36 5.63
CA LYS A 67 0.34 -3.54 6.45
C LYS A 67 -0.27 -4.82 5.88
N ARG A 68 -1.57 -4.83 5.56
CA ARG A 68 -2.23 -5.99 4.94
C ARG A 68 -1.57 -6.38 3.62
N LYS A 69 -1.18 -5.41 2.79
CA LYS A 69 -0.49 -5.66 1.53
C LYS A 69 0.89 -6.30 1.76
N VAL A 70 1.66 -5.82 2.73
CA VAL A 70 2.95 -6.42 3.11
C VAL A 70 2.78 -7.85 3.59
N GLU A 71 1.80 -8.11 4.47
CA GLU A 71 1.50 -9.45 4.97
C GLU A 71 1.10 -10.41 3.85
N ALA A 72 0.25 -9.96 2.91
CA ALA A 72 -0.17 -10.77 1.77
C ALA A 72 1.00 -11.11 0.83
N ILE A 73 1.90 -10.15 0.57
CA ILE A 73 3.11 -10.39 -0.22
C ILE A 73 4.03 -11.38 0.50
N ALA A 74 4.24 -11.21 1.80
CA ALA A 74 5.06 -12.10 2.60
C ALA A 74 4.50 -13.54 2.59
N ALA A 75 3.19 -13.69 2.75
CA ALA A 75 2.53 -15.01 2.72
C ALA A 75 2.75 -15.75 1.39
N GLN A 76 2.83 -15.02 0.27
CA GLN A 76 3.10 -15.59 -1.06
C GLN A 76 4.60 -15.87 -1.29
N ALA A 77 5.47 -14.98 -0.81
CA ALA A 77 6.92 -15.08 -1.03
C ALA A 77 7.61 -16.09 -0.11
N LEU A 78 7.18 -16.19 1.15
CA LEU A 78 7.84 -17.00 2.18
C LEU A 78 7.97 -18.49 1.80
N PRO A 79 6.95 -19.17 1.23
CA PRO A 79 7.09 -20.56 0.80
C PRO A 79 8.17 -20.75 -0.26
N VAL A 80 8.25 -19.83 -1.23
CA VAL A 80 9.25 -19.86 -2.32
C VAL A 80 10.65 -19.65 -1.76
N ILE A 81 10.82 -18.64 -0.91
CA ILE A 81 12.11 -18.35 -0.27
C ILE A 81 12.56 -19.54 0.59
N LYS A 82 11.65 -20.13 1.38
CA LYS A 82 11.93 -21.29 2.23
C LYS A 82 12.36 -22.50 1.40
N GLU A 83 11.68 -22.78 0.29
CA GLU A 83 12.02 -23.88 -0.60
C GLU A 83 13.42 -23.72 -1.20
N VAL A 84 13.77 -22.52 -1.67
CA VAL A 84 15.12 -22.22 -2.19
C VAL A 84 16.18 -22.41 -1.10
N TYR A 85 15.93 -21.89 0.11
CA TYR A 85 16.85 -22.00 1.25
C TYR A 85 17.09 -23.46 1.65
N GLU A 86 16.03 -24.27 1.77
CA GLU A 86 16.12 -25.66 2.25
C GLU A 86 16.68 -26.63 1.20
N LYS A 87 16.40 -26.43 -0.08
CA LYS A 87 16.75 -27.40 -1.14
C LYS A 87 17.98 -27.01 -1.96
N GLN A 88 18.34 -25.73 -2.05
CA GLN A 88 19.18 -25.23 -3.14
C GLN A 88 20.15 -24.09 -2.76
N SER A 89 20.72 -24.15 -1.54
CA SER A 89 21.67 -23.17 -0.97
C SER A 89 22.88 -22.77 -1.86
N HIS A 90 23.19 -23.52 -2.94
CA HIS A 90 24.41 -23.32 -3.74
C HIS A 90 24.24 -23.06 -5.25
N VAL A 91 23.02 -22.94 -5.81
CA VAL A 91 22.86 -23.06 -7.29
C VAL A 91 22.12 -21.92 -8.01
N TYR A 92 21.30 -21.08 -7.35
CA TYR A 92 20.49 -20.06 -8.06
C TYR A 92 20.83 -18.62 -7.68
N GLU A 93 21.10 -17.79 -8.69
CA GLU A 93 21.44 -16.37 -8.52
C GLU A 93 20.21 -15.45 -8.41
N ASN A 94 19.04 -15.87 -8.92
CA ASN A 94 17.82 -15.07 -8.97
C ASN A 94 16.60 -15.86 -8.48
N ILE A 95 15.88 -15.31 -7.48
CA ILE A 95 14.59 -15.83 -7.02
C ILE A 95 13.47 -15.02 -7.68
N VAL A 96 12.53 -15.70 -8.34
CA VAL A 96 11.35 -15.07 -8.95
C VAL A 96 10.13 -15.41 -8.12
N VAL A 97 9.48 -14.39 -7.57
CA VAL A 97 8.21 -14.54 -6.87
C VAL A 97 7.11 -13.91 -7.74
N PRO A 98 6.17 -14.71 -8.28
CA PRO A 98 5.00 -14.17 -8.96
C PRO A 98 4.03 -13.61 -7.91
N ILE A 99 3.82 -12.30 -7.94
CA ILE A 99 2.82 -11.61 -7.12
C ILE A 99 1.66 -11.20 -8.02
N THR A 100 0.43 -11.45 -7.59
CA THR A 100 -0.77 -11.08 -8.36
C THR A 100 -1.76 -10.28 -7.52
N ASP A 101 -2.40 -9.30 -8.14
CA ASP A 101 -3.56 -8.57 -7.59
C ASP A 101 -4.91 -9.19 -8.03
N GLY A 102 -4.88 -10.34 -8.70
CA GLY A 102 -6.04 -11.03 -9.26
C GLY A 102 -6.33 -10.71 -10.73
N THR A 103 -5.83 -9.59 -11.25
CA THR A 103 -5.97 -9.19 -12.67
C THR A 103 -4.62 -9.19 -13.40
N ARG A 104 -3.53 -8.83 -12.70
CA ARG A 104 -2.18 -8.74 -13.27
C ARG A 104 -1.19 -9.51 -12.41
N VAL A 105 -0.32 -10.28 -13.07
CA VAL A 105 0.79 -10.99 -12.44
C VAL A 105 2.08 -10.20 -12.66
N PHE A 106 2.72 -9.80 -11.57
CA PHE A 106 4.04 -9.17 -11.56
C PHE A 106 5.10 -10.19 -11.15
N GLN A 107 6.19 -10.26 -11.90
CA GLN A 107 7.34 -11.08 -11.55
C GLN A 107 8.35 -10.21 -10.79
N ILE A 108 8.47 -10.43 -9.49
CA ILE A 108 9.46 -9.71 -8.68
C ILE A 108 10.74 -10.56 -8.67
N ILE A 109 11.83 -9.97 -9.15
CA ILE A 109 13.17 -10.57 -9.14
C ILE A 109 13.89 -10.04 -7.91
N SER A 110 14.26 -10.93 -6.99
CA SER A 110 15.14 -10.60 -5.88
C SER A 110 16.52 -11.21 -6.14
N PRO A 111 17.56 -10.40 -6.37
CA PRO A 111 18.93 -10.90 -6.41
C PRO A 111 19.29 -11.43 -5.02
N ASN A 112 20.03 -12.54 -4.99
CA ASN A 112 20.32 -13.32 -3.80
C ASN A 112 20.85 -12.44 -2.63
N LEU A 113 20.00 -12.12 -1.64
CA LEU A 113 20.32 -11.18 -0.55
C LEU A 113 20.97 -11.86 0.67
N PHE A 114 21.30 -13.15 0.58
CA PHE A 114 21.72 -13.98 1.73
C PHE A 114 23.23 -14.25 1.78
N ILE A 115 24.06 -13.52 1.02
CA ILE A 115 25.53 -13.59 1.15
C ILE A 115 26.11 -12.17 1.27
N ASN A 116 26.12 -11.64 2.50
CA ASN A 116 27.27 -10.96 3.09
C ASN A 116 27.12 -10.89 4.61
#